data_AF-A0A365H5S1-F1
#
_entry.id   AF-A0A365H5S1-F1
#
_cell.length_a   1.000
_cell.length_b   1.000
_cell.length_c   1.000
_cell.angle_alpha   90.00
_cell.angle_beta   90.00
_cell.angle_gamma   90.00
#
_symmetry.space_group_name_H-M   'P 1'
#
loop_
_entity.id
_entity.type
_entity.pdbx_description
1 polymer ?
#
loop_
_entity_poly.entity_id
_entity_poly.type
_entity_poly.pdbx_seq_one_letter_code
_entity_poly.pdbx_strand_id
1 'polypeptide(L)'
;MDVLRRYATDALLLWGDVPEFRYFLPRLLELAADNEFDWPDPEIVFSKLGRGRWTEWAADERAVISAFLTRWWETRVDDDCPWPDIGTVLCSLGLTGIELVPFLDRWGRLGTTGAIINLHEFVTTGVTWRTTGPDLRNPFWDKETPGYQNVIAWLADGSALAAVEHGFHNETREEMLALLDETHSLLGAHDR
;
A
#
# COMPACT_ATOMS: atom_id res chain seq x y z
N MET A 1 15.51 -16.38 -13.84
CA MET A 1 14.65 -15.22 -13.57
C MET A 1 13.51 -15.12 -14.59
N ASP A 2 13.76 -15.21 -15.90
CA ASP A 2 12.72 -15.05 -16.94
C ASP A 2 11.49 -15.95 -16.81
N VAL A 3 11.66 -17.24 -16.48
CA VAL A 3 10.53 -18.17 -16.30
C VAL A 3 9.63 -17.75 -15.13
N LEU A 4 10.23 -17.28 -14.04
CA LEU A 4 9.48 -16.87 -12.84
C LEU A 4 8.81 -15.51 -13.04
N ARG A 5 9.44 -14.57 -13.75
CA ARG A 5 8.81 -13.31 -14.19
C ARG A 5 7.57 -13.58 -15.01
N ARG A 6 7.68 -14.47 -15.99
CA ARG A 6 6.54 -14.87 -16.83
C ARG A 6 5.44 -15.56 -16.01
N TYR A 7 5.82 -16.45 -15.12
CA TYR A 7 4.86 -17.09 -14.22
C TYR A 7 4.16 -16.07 -13.31
N ALA A 8 4.88 -15.11 -12.74
CA ALA A 8 4.31 -14.06 -11.89
C ALA A 8 3.21 -13.25 -12.62
N THR A 9 3.40 -12.97 -13.91
CA THR A 9 2.41 -12.29 -14.75
C THR A 9 1.22 -13.19 -15.11
N ASP A 10 1.50 -14.44 -15.53
CA ASP A 10 0.50 -15.32 -16.16
C ASP A 10 -0.25 -16.22 -15.15
N ALA A 11 0.26 -16.38 -13.93
CA ALA A 11 -0.33 -17.24 -12.90
C ALA A 11 -1.80 -16.89 -12.65
N LEU A 12 -2.64 -17.93 -12.57
CA LEU A 12 -4.10 -17.85 -12.34
C LEU A 12 -4.90 -17.11 -13.43
N LEU A 13 -4.24 -16.55 -14.45
CA LEU A 13 -4.89 -15.96 -15.63
C LEU A 13 -4.85 -16.93 -16.81
N LEU A 14 -3.66 -17.46 -17.08
CA LEU A 14 -3.39 -18.33 -18.22
C LEU A 14 -2.80 -19.66 -17.77
N TRP A 15 -1.94 -19.65 -16.74
CA TRP A 15 -1.20 -20.83 -16.30
C TRP A 15 -1.43 -21.16 -14.82
N GLY A 16 -1.54 -22.46 -14.56
CA GLY A 16 -1.63 -23.05 -13.23
C GLY A 16 -2.97 -22.88 -12.52
N ASP A 17 -3.15 -23.71 -11.49
CA ASP A 17 -4.25 -23.64 -10.54
C ASP A 17 -3.76 -23.15 -9.17
N VAL A 18 -4.68 -23.04 -8.21
CA VAL A 18 -4.35 -22.55 -6.86
C VAL A 18 -3.26 -23.39 -6.17
N PRO A 19 -3.28 -24.74 -6.23
CA PRO A 19 -2.18 -25.57 -5.72
C PRO A 19 -0.80 -25.21 -6.27
N GLU A 20 -0.64 -25.06 -7.58
CA GLU A 20 0.64 -24.69 -8.18
C GLU A 20 1.07 -23.28 -7.77
N PHE A 21 0.13 -22.34 -7.74
CA PHE A 21 0.39 -20.97 -7.28
C PHE A 21 0.90 -20.94 -5.83
N ARG A 22 0.27 -21.71 -4.93
CA ARG A 22 0.70 -21.83 -3.52
C ARG A 22 2.13 -22.31 -3.38
N TYR A 23 2.57 -23.22 -4.24
CA TYR A 23 3.94 -23.73 -4.21
C TYR A 23 4.97 -22.64 -4.53
N PHE A 24 4.69 -21.79 -5.52
CA PHE A 24 5.62 -20.70 -5.91
C PHE A 24 5.43 -19.41 -5.11
N LEU A 25 4.29 -19.25 -4.43
CA LEU A 25 3.89 -18.03 -3.73
C LEU A 25 4.99 -17.45 -2.82
N PRO A 26 5.65 -18.22 -1.93
CA PRO A 26 6.66 -17.64 -1.04
C PRO A 26 7.78 -16.90 -1.79
N ARG A 27 8.28 -17.50 -2.88
CA ARG A 27 9.34 -16.89 -3.69
C ARG A 27 8.85 -15.71 -4.52
N LEU A 28 7.59 -15.76 -4.99
CA LEU A 28 6.99 -14.62 -5.69
C LEU A 28 6.85 -13.40 -4.77
N LEU A 29 6.39 -13.61 -3.53
CA LEU A 29 6.21 -12.53 -2.56
C LEU A 29 7.54 -11.92 -2.12
N GLU A 30 8.53 -12.75 -1.84
CA GLU A 30 9.90 -12.29 -1.51
C GLU A 30 10.47 -11.40 -2.61
N LEU A 31 10.48 -11.89 -3.85
CA LEU A 31 11.01 -11.15 -5.00
C LEU A 31 10.26 -9.84 -5.29
N ALA A 32 8.94 -9.82 -5.10
CA ALA A 32 8.16 -8.61 -5.30
C ALA A 32 8.38 -7.59 -4.18
N ALA A 33 8.53 -8.04 -2.94
CA ALA A 33 8.75 -7.17 -1.78
C ALA A 33 10.14 -6.52 -1.79
N ASP A 34 11.17 -7.25 -2.20
CA ASP A 34 12.55 -6.76 -2.34
C ASP A 34 12.80 -6.07 -3.69
N ASN A 35 11.76 -5.97 -4.50
CA ASN A 35 11.78 -5.44 -5.84
C ASN A 35 12.88 -6.05 -6.75
N GLU A 36 13.07 -7.36 -6.67
CA GLU A 36 14.01 -8.11 -7.52
C GLU A 36 13.41 -8.51 -8.88
N PHE A 37 12.10 -8.29 -9.08
CA PHE A 37 11.47 -8.63 -10.34
C PHE A 37 11.84 -7.66 -11.46
N ASP A 38 12.06 -6.36 -11.21
CA ASP A 38 12.07 -5.24 -12.18
C ASP A 38 10.77 -5.11 -13.00
N TRP A 39 10.19 -6.23 -13.40
CA TRP A 39 8.89 -6.45 -14.00
C TRP A 39 8.46 -7.90 -13.74
N PRO A 40 7.19 -8.19 -13.42
CA PRO A 40 6.07 -7.26 -13.35
C PRO A 40 6.06 -6.40 -12.09
N ASP A 41 5.27 -5.33 -12.10
CA ASP A 41 5.06 -4.46 -10.93
C ASP A 41 4.48 -5.26 -9.75
N PRO A 42 4.77 -4.86 -8.49
CA PRO A 42 4.26 -5.56 -7.31
C PRO A 42 2.74 -5.78 -7.34
N GLU A 43 1.95 -4.80 -7.79
CA GLU A 43 0.49 -4.90 -7.88
C GLU A 43 0.03 -6.12 -8.67
N ILE A 44 0.74 -6.45 -9.76
CA ILE A 44 0.44 -7.61 -10.60
C ILE A 44 0.65 -8.90 -9.80
N VAL A 45 1.76 -9.00 -9.05
CA VAL A 45 2.10 -10.18 -8.25
C VAL A 45 1.13 -10.34 -7.08
N PHE A 46 0.90 -9.26 -6.31
CA PHE A 46 0.06 -9.27 -5.13
C PHE A 46 -1.43 -9.46 -5.46
N SER A 47 -1.92 -8.97 -6.60
CA SER A 47 -3.29 -9.22 -7.05
C SER A 47 -3.62 -10.71 -7.22
N LYS A 48 -2.61 -11.56 -7.44
CA LYS A 48 -2.78 -13.02 -7.54
C LYS A 48 -3.21 -13.65 -6.23
N LEU A 49 -2.82 -13.08 -5.08
CA LEU A 49 -3.32 -13.51 -3.78
C LEU A 49 -4.83 -13.32 -3.71
N GLY A 50 -5.32 -12.12 -4.03
CA GLY A 50 -6.75 -11.82 -4.06
C GLY A 50 -7.51 -12.73 -5.02
N ARG A 51 -6.97 -12.92 -6.23
CA ARG A 51 -7.54 -13.85 -7.23
C ARG A 51 -7.58 -15.30 -6.76
N GLY A 52 -6.54 -15.74 -6.04
CA GLY A 52 -6.46 -17.07 -5.43
C GLY A 52 -7.35 -17.24 -4.19
N ARG A 53 -8.04 -16.19 -3.75
CA ARG A 53 -8.89 -16.15 -2.55
C ARG A 53 -8.15 -16.65 -1.31
N TRP A 54 -6.94 -16.15 -1.09
CA TRP A 54 -6.11 -16.60 0.03
C TRP A 54 -6.79 -16.44 1.39
N THR A 55 -7.70 -15.47 1.54
CA THR A 55 -8.53 -15.25 2.73
C THR A 55 -9.45 -16.43 3.06
N GLU A 56 -9.69 -17.35 2.11
CA GLU A 56 -10.46 -18.58 2.28
C GLU A 56 -9.57 -19.82 2.53
N TRP A 57 -8.24 -19.68 2.49
CA TRP A 57 -7.28 -20.78 2.68
C TRP A 57 -7.20 -21.26 4.13
N ALA A 58 -6.33 -22.23 4.43
CA ALA A 58 -6.19 -22.76 5.79
C ALA A 58 -5.72 -21.67 6.76
N ALA A 59 -6.10 -21.78 8.03
CA ALA A 59 -5.90 -20.70 9.01
C ALA A 59 -4.41 -20.38 9.26
N ASP A 60 -3.55 -21.40 9.21
CA ASP A 60 -2.09 -21.30 9.28
C ASP A 60 -1.51 -20.60 8.05
N GLU A 61 -1.94 -20.97 6.84
CA GLU A 61 -1.54 -20.29 5.59
C GLU A 61 -1.91 -18.80 5.64
N ARG A 62 -3.15 -18.49 6.05
CA ARG A 62 -3.62 -17.10 6.20
C ARG A 62 -2.79 -16.33 7.21
N ALA A 63 -2.49 -16.92 8.36
CA ALA A 63 -1.70 -16.26 9.40
C ALA A 63 -0.29 -15.89 8.90
N VAL A 64 0.35 -16.79 8.16
CA VAL A 64 1.68 -16.54 7.58
C VAL A 64 1.63 -15.45 6.52
N ILE A 65 0.65 -15.48 5.63
CA ILE A 65 0.48 -14.45 4.58
C ILE A 65 0.19 -13.09 5.23
N SER A 66 -0.74 -13.01 6.19
CA SER A 66 -1.02 -11.78 6.93
C SER A 66 0.23 -11.22 7.61
N ALA A 67 1.01 -12.07 8.30
CA ALA A 67 2.24 -11.65 8.96
C ALA A 67 3.28 -11.10 7.96
N PHE A 68 3.40 -11.75 6.80
CA PHE A 68 4.26 -11.26 5.72
C PHE A 68 3.81 -9.89 5.21
N LEU A 69 2.52 -9.72 4.88
CA LEU A 69 1.98 -8.45 4.37
C LEU A 69 2.14 -7.32 5.39
N THR A 70 1.85 -7.58 6.67
CA THR A 70 2.09 -6.64 7.76
C THR A 70 3.56 -6.25 7.86
N ARG A 71 4.47 -7.24 7.81
CA ARG A 71 5.91 -6.95 7.93
C ARG A 71 6.44 -6.15 6.74
N TRP A 72 5.99 -6.46 5.53
CA TRP A 72 6.37 -5.73 4.33
C TRP A 72 5.92 -4.27 4.43
N TRP A 73 4.67 -4.03 4.83
CA TRP A 73 4.18 -2.66 5.08
C TRP A 73 4.99 -1.92 6.13
N GLU A 74 5.21 -2.51 7.31
CA GLU A 74 5.98 -1.87 8.39
C GLU A 74 7.38 -1.49 7.94
N THR A 75 7.99 -2.33 7.09
CA THR A 75 9.32 -2.05 6.55
C THR A 75 9.28 -0.89 5.57
N ARG A 76 8.28 -0.85 4.67
CA ARG A 76 8.18 0.19 3.64
C ARG A 76 7.66 1.53 4.13
N VAL A 77 6.73 1.54 5.08
CA VAL A 77 6.14 2.79 5.59
C VAL A 77 7.17 3.67 6.30
N ASP A 78 8.16 3.05 6.96
CA ASP A 78 9.19 3.75 7.72
C ASP A 78 10.47 4.03 6.91
N ASP A 79 10.59 3.48 5.71
CA ASP A 79 11.76 3.60 4.83
C ASP A 79 11.48 4.63 3.73
N ASP A 80 12.41 5.58 3.58
CA ASP A 80 12.34 6.70 2.63
C ASP A 80 12.83 6.34 1.22
N CYS A 81 13.13 5.06 0.97
CA CYS A 81 13.38 4.56 -0.37
C CYS A 81 12.19 4.90 -1.30
N PRO A 82 12.44 5.55 -2.46
CA PRO A 82 11.36 6.01 -3.35
C PRO A 82 10.69 4.88 -4.15
N TRP A 83 11.20 3.65 -4.08
CA TRP A 83 10.67 2.57 -4.89
C TRP A 83 10.62 1.19 -4.20
N PRO A 84 9.50 0.45 -4.30
CA PRO A 84 8.20 0.96 -4.74
C PRO A 84 7.70 2.09 -3.83
N ASP A 85 7.03 3.09 -4.42
CA ASP A 85 6.42 4.16 -3.65
C ASP A 85 5.32 3.59 -2.75
N ILE A 86 5.02 4.28 -1.67
CA ILE A 86 4.08 3.78 -0.66
C ILE A 86 2.66 3.60 -1.22
N GLY A 87 2.28 4.36 -2.26
CA GLY A 87 1.00 4.23 -2.94
C GLY A 87 0.88 2.91 -3.72
N THR A 88 1.95 2.49 -4.39
CA THR A 88 2.06 1.16 -5.01
C THR A 88 2.00 0.04 -3.98
N VAL A 89 2.67 0.18 -2.83
CA VAL A 89 2.60 -0.81 -1.74
C VAL A 89 1.17 -0.92 -1.21
N LEU A 90 0.53 0.23 -0.93
CA LEU A 90 -0.85 0.28 -0.43
C LEU A 90 -1.86 -0.32 -1.43
N CYS A 91 -1.68 -0.05 -2.72
CA CYS A 91 -2.47 -0.65 -3.81
C CYS A 91 -2.29 -2.17 -3.85
N SER A 92 -1.04 -2.63 -3.80
CA SER A 92 -0.70 -4.06 -3.78
C SER A 92 -1.37 -4.78 -2.62
N LEU A 93 -1.33 -4.21 -1.41
CA LEU A 93 -2.02 -4.73 -0.23
C LEU A 93 -3.53 -4.80 -0.47
N GLY A 94 -4.15 -3.72 -0.96
CA GLY A 94 -5.59 -3.66 -1.24
C GLY A 94 -6.04 -4.74 -2.23
N LEU A 95 -5.23 -4.99 -3.27
CA LEU A 95 -5.49 -6.02 -4.27
C LEU A 95 -5.43 -7.45 -3.74
N THR A 96 -4.78 -7.69 -2.59
CA THR A 96 -4.83 -9.00 -1.93
C THR A 96 -6.18 -9.28 -1.29
N GLY A 97 -7.00 -8.26 -1.03
CA GLY A 97 -8.23 -8.36 -0.23
C GLY A 97 -7.99 -8.33 1.28
N ILE A 98 -6.80 -7.93 1.74
CA ILE A 98 -6.57 -7.67 3.16
C ILE A 98 -7.31 -6.38 3.60
N GLU A 99 -7.76 -6.35 4.85
CA GLU A 99 -8.30 -5.13 5.47
C GLU A 99 -7.18 -4.09 5.64
N LEU A 100 -7.34 -2.92 5.02
CA LEU A 100 -6.32 -1.85 5.04
C LEU A 100 -6.36 -0.94 6.25
N VAL A 101 -7.47 -0.89 7.00
CA VAL A 101 -7.62 0.00 8.16
C VAL A 101 -6.46 -0.11 9.16
N PRO A 102 -6.00 -1.32 9.58
CA PRO A 102 -4.86 -1.44 10.49
C PRO A 102 -3.54 -0.88 9.95
N PHE A 103 -3.36 -0.90 8.64
CA PHE A 103 -2.17 -0.39 7.95
C PHE A 103 -2.17 1.14 7.93
N LEU A 104 -3.33 1.72 7.63
CA LEU A 104 -3.58 3.18 7.66
C LEU A 104 -3.45 3.73 9.09
N ASP A 105 -4.03 3.04 10.08
CA ASP A 105 -3.88 3.40 11.50
C ASP A 105 -2.42 3.40 11.96
N ARG A 106 -1.62 2.43 11.48
CA ARG A 106 -0.18 2.37 11.77
C ARG A 106 0.57 3.53 11.12
N TRP A 107 0.23 3.89 9.89
CA TRP A 107 0.87 4.99 9.18
C TRP A 107 0.52 6.34 9.77
N GLY A 108 -0.75 6.53 10.17
CA GLY A 108 -1.26 7.76 10.79
C GLY A 108 -0.59 8.13 12.12
N ARG A 109 0.23 7.25 12.69
CA ARG A 109 1.08 7.58 13.86
C ARG A 109 2.26 8.48 13.50
N LEU A 110 2.68 8.51 12.23
CA LEU A 110 3.81 9.28 11.69
C LEU A 110 5.05 9.25 12.59
N GLY A 111 5.39 8.07 13.13
CA GLY A 111 6.43 7.90 14.15
C GLY A 111 7.87 7.93 13.63
N THR A 112 8.07 8.10 12.32
CA THR A 112 9.37 8.06 11.66
C THR A 112 9.44 9.11 10.55
N THR A 113 10.66 9.51 10.17
CA THR A 113 10.88 10.38 9.01
C THR A 113 10.35 9.78 7.72
N GLY A 114 10.62 8.49 7.49
CA GLY A 114 10.10 7.80 6.30
C GLY A 114 8.58 7.86 6.23
N ALA A 115 7.87 7.67 7.35
CA ALA A 115 6.41 7.77 7.37
C ALA A 115 5.89 9.16 6.96
N ILE A 116 6.57 10.24 7.39
CA ILE A 116 6.23 11.62 7.02
C ILE A 116 6.51 11.86 5.53
N ILE A 117 7.70 11.50 5.05
CA ILE A 117 8.10 11.65 3.65
C ILE A 117 7.13 10.90 2.74
N ASN A 118 6.86 9.64 3.07
CA ASN A 118 5.95 8.78 2.32
C ASN A 118 4.53 9.37 2.28
N LEU A 119 4.02 9.91 3.40
CA LEU A 119 2.69 10.52 3.42
C LEU A 119 2.63 11.75 2.53
N HIS A 120 3.65 12.61 2.64
CA HIS A 120 3.78 13.79 1.82
C HIS A 120 3.83 13.45 0.33
N GLU A 121 4.67 12.50 -0.07
CA GLU A 121 4.77 12.04 -1.45
C GLU A 121 3.44 11.44 -1.95
N PHE A 122 2.79 10.60 -1.14
CA PHE A 122 1.52 9.98 -1.49
C PHE A 122 0.41 11.02 -1.73
N VAL A 123 0.27 12.00 -0.82
CA VAL A 123 -0.77 13.04 -0.91
C VAL A 123 -0.52 14.00 -2.08
N THR A 124 0.74 14.31 -2.38
CA THR A 124 1.11 15.24 -3.46
C THR A 124 1.12 14.59 -4.84
N THR A 125 1.59 13.34 -4.94
CA THR A 125 1.83 12.67 -6.23
C THR A 125 0.88 11.52 -6.50
N GLY A 126 0.45 10.79 -5.46
CA GLY A 126 -0.38 9.58 -5.54
C GLY A 126 -1.89 9.84 -5.53
N VAL A 127 -2.33 11.04 -5.14
CA VAL A 127 -3.74 11.43 -5.07
C VAL A 127 -4.04 12.55 -6.07
N THR A 128 -5.17 12.45 -6.76
CA THR A 128 -5.78 13.56 -7.49
C THR A 128 -6.87 14.17 -6.63
N TRP A 129 -6.68 15.43 -6.27
CA TRP A 129 -7.65 16.19 -5.49
C TRP A 129 -8.69 16.83 -6.42
N ARG A 130 -9.97 16.48 -6.23
CA ARG A 130 -11.10 16.97 -7.05
C ARG A 130 -12.17 17.60 -6.17
N THR A 131 -13.09 18.34 -6.78
CA THR A 131 -14.26 18.92 -6.09
C THR A 131 -15.22 17.84 -5.56
N THR A 132 -15.19 16.64 -6.13
CA THR A 132 -16.01 15.49 -5.70
C THR A 132 -15.34 14.62 -4.63
N GLY A 133 -14.15 15.02 -4.16
CA GLY A 133 -13.32 14.23 -3.23
C GLY A 133 -12.00 13.74 -3.86
N PRO A 134 -11.12 13.12 -3.06
CA PRO A 134 -9.86 12.55 -3.53
C PRO A 134 -10.09 11.34 -4.45
N ASP A 135 -9.12 11.08 -5.33
CA ASP A 135 -9.11 9.98 -6.29
C ASP A 135 -7.69 9.43 -6.39
N LEU A 136 -7.50 8.11 -6.23
CA LEU A 136 -6.16 7.51 -6.25
C LEU A 136 -5.65 7.40 -7.70
N ARG A 137 -4.40 7.82 -7.94
CA ARG A 137 -3.84 7.89 -9.31
C ARG A 137 -3.33 6.57 -9.84
N ASN A 138 -2.99 5.64 -8.96
CA ASN A 138 -2.50 4.33 -9.38
C ASN A 138 -3.63 3.56 -10.11
N PRO A 139 -3.44 3.19 -11.40
CA PRO A 139 -4.48 2.59 -12.23
C PRO A 139 -4.83 1.15 -11.84
N PHE A 140 -4.04 0.50 -10.99
CA PHE A 140 -4.33 -0.84 -10.49
C PHE A 140 -5.45 -0.84 -9.44
N TRP A 141 -5.80 0.31 -8.87
CA TRP A 141 -6.93 0.39 -7.95
C TRP A 141 -8.25 0.05 -8.63
N ASP A 142 -8.96 -0.91 -8.02
CA ASP A 142 -10.37 -1.16 -8.31
C ASP A 142 -11.24 -0.40 -7.28
N LYS A 143 -12.01 0.56 -7.79
CA LYS A 143 -12.86 1.46 -7.00
C LYS A 143 -14.00 0.74 -6.27
N GLU A 144 -14.34 -0.47 -6.69
CA GLU A 144 -15.39 -1.28 -6.06
C GLU A 144 -14.86 -2.04 -4.84
N THR A 145 -13.55 -2.08 -4.62
CA THR A 145 -12.94 -2.83 -3.52
C THR A 145 -13.02 -2.09 -2.18
N PRO A 146 -13.20 -2.81 -1.06
CA PRO A 146 -13.08 -2.21 0.27
C PRO A 146 -11.74 -1.52 0.50
N GLY A 147 -10.64 -2.06 -0.05
CA GLY A 147 -9.32 -1.46 0.04
C GLY A 147 -9.29 -0.02 -0.50
N TYR A 148 -9.81 0.20 -1.71
CA TYR A 148 -9.91 1.55 -2.28
C TYR A 148 -10.75 2.48 -1.39
N GLN A 149 -11.91 2.01 -0.95
CA GLN A 149 -12.84 2.81 -0.13
C GLN A 149 -12.23 3.19 1.21
N ASN A 150 -11.47 2.28 1.85
CA ASN A 150 -10.77 2.55 3.11
C ASN A 150 -9.76 3.70 2.97
N VAL A 151 -8.99 3.73 1.88
CA VAL A 151 -7.99 4.79 1.65
C VAL A 151 -8.68 6.13 1.34
N ILE A 152 -9.73 6.13 0.52
CA ILE A 152 -10.50 7.34 0.24
C ILE A 152 -11.16 7.88 1.51
N ALA A 153 -11.76 7.01 2.33
CA ALA A 153 -12.35 7.40 3.60
C ALA A 153 -11.29 8.04 4.51
N TRP A 154 -10.14 7.39 4.70
CA TRP A 154 -9.05 7.90 5.54
C TRP A 154 -8.52 9.28 5.10
N LEU A 155 -8.49 9.54 3.78
CA LEU A 155 -8.12 10.85 3.23
C LEU A 155 -9.21 11.91 3.40
N ALA A 156 -10.49 11.52 3.44
CA ALA A 156 -11.63 12.43 3.38
C ALA A 156 -12.39 12.62 4.71
N ASP A 157 -12.21 11.74 5.69
CA ASP A 157 -12.90 11.79 6.98
C ASP A 157 -12.10 12.54 8.08
N GLY A 158 -11.00 13.18 7.68
CA GLY A 158 -10.10 13.91 8.57
C GLY A 158 -9.03 13.03 9.25
N SER A 159 -9.04 11.70 9.09
CA SER A 159 -8.06 10.82 9.74
C SER A 159 -6.63 11.10 9.29
N ALA A 160 -6.41 11.31 7.99
CA ALA A 160 -5.10 11.68 7.46
C ALA A 160 -4.67 13.09 7.94
N LEU A 161 -5.60 14.03 8.04
CA LEU A 161 -5.31 15.37 8.54
C LEU A 161 -4.92 15.35 10.02
N ALA A 162 -5.69 14.63 10.85
CA ALA A 162 -5.40 14.42 12.27
C ALA A 162 -4.05 13.73 12.50
N ALA A 163 -3.64 12.82 11.59
CA ALA A 163 -2.31 12.22 11.62
C ALA A 163 -1.21 13.28 11.44
N VAL A 164 -1.37 14.20 10.48
CA VAL A 164 -0.41 15.30 10.24
C VAL A 164 -0.37 16.26 11.42
N GLU A 165 -1.53 16.62 12.00
CA GLU A 165 -1.62 17.42 13.23
C GLU A 165 -0.89 16.76 14.40
N HIS A 166 -1.05 15.44 14.56
CA HIS A 166 -0.30 14.67 15.55
C HIS A 166 1.21 14.69 15.27
N GLY A 167 1.61 14.60 14.00
CA GLY A 167 3.00 14.69 13.55
C GLY A 167 3.68 15.98 14.01
N PHE A 168 3.00 17.13 13.89
CA PHE A 168 3.53 18.42 14.36
C PHE A 168 3.87 18.45 15.85
N HIS A 169 3.17 17.69 16.68
CA HIS A 169 3.45 17.65 18.12
C HIS A 169 4.71 16.85 18.48
N ASN A 170 5.12 15.92 17.62
CA ASN A 170 6.23 15.01 17.90
C ASN A 170 7.51 15.35 17.13
N GLU A 171 7.45 16.26 16.16
CA GLU A 171 8.56 16.62 15.29
C GLU A 171 9.13 18.00 15.63
N THR A 172 10.44 18.16 15.45
CA THR A 172 11.17 19.40 15.73
C THR A 172 12.08 19.83 14.58
N ARG A 173 12.37 18.93 13.63
CA ARG A 173 13.22 19.21 12.47
C ARG A 173 12.46 20.02 11.45
N GLU A 174 13.04 21.16 11.08
CA GLU A 174 12.46 22.13 10.15
C GLU A 174 12.08 21.52 8.80
N GLU A 175 12.93 20.64 8.27
CA GLU A 175 12.68 19.91 7.02
C GLU A 175 11.39 19.07 7.07
N MET A 176 11.13 18.37 8.18
CA MET A 176 9.95 17.52 8.33
C MET A 176 8.71 18.36 8.63
N LEU A 177 8.86 19.43 9.42
CA LEU A 177 7.78 20.38 9.68
C LEU A 177 7.30 21.06 8.40
N ALA A 178 8.21 21.37 7.46
CA ALA A 178 7.86 21.91 6.15
C ALA A 178 7.02 20.92 5.31
N LEU A 179 7.39 19.63 5.31
CA LEU A 179 6.61 18.60 4.63
C LEU A 179 5.21 18.45 5.26
N LEU A 180 5.14 18.42 6.59
CA LEU A 180 3.88 18.36 7.32
C LEU A 180 2.99 19.58 7.04
N ASP A 181 3.54 20.79 6.93
CA ASP A 181 2.80 22.01 6.61
C ASP A 181 2.20 22.01 5.20
N GLU A 182 2.98 21.56 4.21
CA GLU A 182 2.47 21.40 2.84
C GLU A 182 1.38 20.32 2.78
N THR A 183 1.60 19.17 3.43
CA THR A 183 0.61 18.08 3.49
C THR A 183 -0.66 18.51 4.22
N HIS A 184 -0.54 19.20 5.36
CA HIS A 184 -1.65 19.75 6.12
C HIS A 184 -2.48 20.72 5.28
N SER A 185 -1.80 21.66 4.60
CA SER A 185 -2.46 22.64 3.74
C SER A 185 -3.24 21.98 2.59
N LEU A 186 -2.67 20.94 1.98
CA LEU A 186 -3.32 20.20 0.90
C LEU A 186 -4.53 19.40 1.42
N LEU A 187 -4.39 18.66 2.52
CA LEU A 187 -5.49 17.90 3.12
C LEU A 187 -6.62 18.83 3.61
N GLY A 188 -6.28 19.90 4.34
CA GLY A 188 -7.26 20.84 4.90
C GLY A 188 -7.99 21.68 3.85
N ALA A 189 -7.43 21.87 2.65
CA ALA A 189 -8.15 22.51 1.55
C ALA A 189 -9.32 21.65 1.01
N HIS A 190 -9.29 20.35 1.29
CA HIS A 190 -10.22 19.35 0.80
C HIS A 190 -11.08 18.68 1.89
N ASP A 191 -10.91 19.07 3.16
CA ASP A 191 -11.74 18.67 4.30
C ASP A 191 -12.98 19.58 4.37
N ARG A 192 -14.16 19.07 3.97
CA ARG A 192 -15.45 19.80 3.99
C ARG A 192 -16.64 18.91 4.30
#